data_AF-A0AA88KGC6-F1
#
_entry.id   AF-A0AA88KGC6-F1
#
_cell.length_a   1.000
_cell.length_b   1.000
_cell.length_c   1.000
_cell.angle_alpha   90.00
_cell.angle_beta   90.00
_cell.angle_gamma   90.00
#
_symmetry.space_group_name_H-M   'P 1'
#
loop_
_entity.id
_entity.type
_entity.pdbx_description
1 polymer ?
#
loop_
_entity_poly.entity_id
_entity_poly.type
_entity_poly.pdbx_seq_one_letter_code
_entity_poly.pdbx_strand_id
1 'polypeptide(L)'
;MPYYSQEDPYYPKLNRYNNNNNNNQTTVEPSSRTHYSNYDRNYANRDKTKVYYRKVVYENYVWPDRRENSHCEQILHYHDPVIEDDVVFDRTLRILQDNAPREPYRRRRDELKSVIHWGQRKLLMSEIEFLTEFGFPGATVVYAGAAPGNHTNFLSEMFPDLFFVLVDPSPFVCRPTDKIKIINDYFTDDLAKEYSGKNVLFISDIRTAEPQRMSEDEVEKCVAWDNQAQMNWHHLLKPKMSMLKFRLPYKSDITPFMEYLDGEIYLPVWGPQTTSETRLICKGGCGTKIYDTQMYQDQMFFFNTRTRVYYYPHDVDAVGMDHCYDCRSEVYILELFLKRYNMVEYGTETDEKRRREILNKSVAEWSEKISKVISSKNVTLATYEKVPIVSQRPKELHKIYETDKIRVSKETKDNPKKRRNDDVYNSDIIHTEYDIASDAITQTEKKKK
;
A
#
# COMPACT_ATOMS: atom_id res chain seq x y z
N MET A 1 40.55 -43.75 -7.21
CA MET A 1 41.92 -43.39 -7.62
C MET A 1 42.03 -43.57 -9.13
N PRO A 2 42.70 -42.65 -9.85
CA PRO A 2 42.18 -42.12 -11.12
C PRO A 2 43.08 -42.37 -12.32
N TYR A 3 42.55 -42.12 -13.52
CA TYR A 3 43.35 -41.63 -14.64
C TYR A 3 42.66 -40.45 -15.32
N TYR A 4 43.44 -39.38 -15.45
CA TYR A 4 43.22 -38.13 -16.16
C TYR A 4 43.57 -38.29 -17.64
N SER A 5 42.93 -37.53 -18.54
CA SER A 5 43.56 -36.58 -19.50
C SER A 5 42.49 -36.07 -20.50
N GLN A 6 42.18 -34.77 -20.52
CA GLN A 6 42.67 -33.73 -21.47
C GLN A 6 41.67 -33.56 -22.66
N GLU A 7 41.24 -32.40 -23.18
CA GLU A 7 41.68 -30.97 -23.28
C GLU A 7 40.39 -30.09 -23.46
N ASP A 8 40.17 -28.92 -22.83
CA ASP A 8 40.58 -27.52 -23.15
C ASP A 8 40.16 -26.99 -24.55
N PRO A 9 40.04 -25.67 -24.87
CA PRO A 9 39.83 -24.43 -24.08
C PRO A 9 38.78 -23.46 -24.72
N TYR A 10 38.44 -22.36 -24.02
CA TYR A 10 38.12 -20.97 -24.50
C TYR A 10 37.01 -20.27 -23.67
N TYR A 11 37.45 -19.48 -22.69
CA TYR A 11 36.68 -18.42 -22.03
C TYR A 11 37.53 -17.13 -22.06
N PRO A 12 37.01 -15.98 -22.50
CA PRO A 12 37.72 -14.72 -22.34
C PRO A 12 37.54 -14.16 -20.91
N LYS A 13 38.69 -13.80 -20.32
CA LYS A 13 38.84 -13.17 -19.01
C LYS A 13 38.24 -11.75 -19.01
N LEU A 14 37.38 -11.45 -18.03
CA LEU A 14 36.94 -10.09 -17.73
C LEU A 14 38.03 -9.36 -16.95
N ASN A 15 38.54 -8.28 -17.54
CA ASN A 15 39.53 -7.39 -16.95
C ASN A 15 38.90 -6.54 -15.82
N ARG A 16 39.61 -6.52 -14.70
CA ARG A 16 39.45 -5.52 -13.62
C ARG A 16 39.88 -4.16 -14.16
N TYR A 17 39.00 -3.17 -14.10
CA TYR A 17 39.38 -1.76 -14.25
C TYR A 17 39.52 -1.12 -12.88
N ASN A 18 40.78 -0.87 -12.51
CA ASN A 18 41.19 0.19 -11.61
C ASN A 18 41.36 1.45 -12.46
N ASN A 19 40.83 2.59 -12.03
CA ASN A 19 41.36 3.88 -12.45
C ASN A 19 41.20 4.91 -11.33
N ASN A 20 42.32 5.20 -10.68
CA ASN A 20 42.57 6.48 -10.02
C ASN A 20 42.83 7.52 -11.09
N ASN A 21 42.19 8.69 -11.01
CA ASN A 21 42.87 9.95 -11.31
C ASN A 21 42.18 11.13 -10.62
N ASN A 22 42.98 11.84 -9.85
CA ASN A 22 42.72 13.15 -9.27
C ASN A 22 42.50 14.20 -10.37
N ASN A 23 41.53 15.10 -10.17
CA ASN A 23 41.77 16.54 -10.32
C ASN A 23 40.69 17.36 -9.59
N ASN A 24 41.17 18.49 -9.06
CA ASN A 24 40.57 19.39 -8.08
C ASN A 24 39.43 20.28 -8.59
N GLN A 25 38.70 20.85 -7.61
CA GLN A 25 37.80 22.03 -7.62
C GLN A 25 36.41 21.78 -8.23
N THR A 26 35.28 22.04 -7.56
CA THR A 26 34.96 22.96 -6.46
C THR A 26 33.71 22.45 -5.75
N THR A 27 33.77 22.26 -4.44
CA THR A 27 32.63 21.85 -3.59
C THR A 27 31.66 23.01 -3.42
N VAL A 28 30.43 22.85 -3.92
CA VAL A 28 29.26 23.61 -3.45
C VAL A 28 28.39 22.60 -2.71
N GLU A 29 28.36 22.73 -1.39
CA GLU A 29 27.46 21.97 -0.51
C GLU A 29 26.01 22.38 -0.76
N PRO A 30 25.05 21.45 -0.92
CA PRO A 30 23.65 21.75 -0.68
C PRO A 30 23.43 21.74 0.84
N SER A 31 23.34 22.93 1.42
CA SER A 31 22.96 23.13 2.82
C SER A 31 21.45 22.93 3.00
N SER A 32 21.04 21.73 3.41
CA SER A 32 19.80 21.50 4.16
C SER A 32 19.79 20.09 4.79
N ARG A 33 20.81 19.81 5.61
CA ARG A 33 20.70 18.74 6.63
C ARG A 33 19.88 19.28 7.79
N THR A 34 18.61 18.90 7.88
CA THR A 34 17.86 19.07 9.13
C THR A 34 18.33 18.02 10.13
N HIS A 35 18.92 18.47 11.22
CA HIS A 35 19.37 17.63 12.32
C HIS A 35 18.21 16.87 12.97
N TYR A 36 18.36 15.55 13.10
CA TYR A 36 17.57 14.75 14.04
C TYR A 36 17.93 15.17 15.47
N SER A 37 17.02 15.87 16.17
CA SER A 37 17.17 16.10 17.61
C SER A 37 16.66 14.89 18.39
N ASN A 38 17.47 14.43 19.33
CA ASN A 38 17.22 13.32 20.24
C ASN A 38 15.80 13.31 20.84
N TYR A 39 15.14 12.16 20.75
CA TYR A 39 13.88 11.87 21.44
C TYR A 39 14.10 11.85 22.95
N ASP A 40 13.41 12.75 23.65
CA ASP A 40 13.40 12.81 25.10
C ASP A 40 12.53 11.66 25.65
N ARG A 41 13.15 10.78 26.44
CA ARG A 41 12.51 9.66 27.13
C ARG A 41 11.80 10.19 28.37
N ASN A 42 10.49 10.42 28.30
CA ASN A 42 9.63 10.46 29.50
C ASN A 42 8.16 10.22 29.12
N TYR A 43 7.76 8.95 29.02
CA TYR A 43 6.35 8.54 28.95
C TYR A 43 5.98 7.73 30.19
N ALA A 44 5.62 8.44 31.25
CA ALA A 44 4.98 7.89 32.43
C ALA A 44 3.87 8.84 32.90
N ASN A 45 2.71 8.79 32.25
CA ASN A 45 1.43 8.72 32.95
C ASN A 45 0.28 8.58 31.95
N ARG A 46 -0.54 7.55 32.17
CA ARG A 46 -1.83 7.37 31.51
C ARG A 46 -2.81 8.34 32.15
N ASP A 47 -3.26 9.32 31.37
CA ASP A 47 -4.57 9.90 31.60
C ASP A 47 -5.22 10.23 30.26
N LYS A 48 -6.54 10.15 30.19
CA LYS A 48 -7.34 10.30 28.96
C LYS A 48 -7.27 11.73 28.42
N THR A 49 -6.16 12.11 27.79
CA THR A 49 -6.01 13.41 27.13
C THR A 49 -6.81 13.44 25.84
N LYS A 50 -7.90 14.23 25.84
CA LYS A 50 -8.42 14.81 24.60
C LYS A 50 -7.27 15.55 23.93
N VAL A 51 -6.81 15.05 22.79
CA VAL A 51 -5.76 15.70 22.00
C VAL A 51 -6.39 16.92 21.34
N TYR A 52 -6.08 18.11 21.87
CA TYR A 52 -6.41 19.37 21.23
C TYR A 52 -5.33 19.65 20.19
N TYR A 53 -5.68 19.54 18.92
CA TYR A 53 -4.75 19.77 17.81
C TYR A 53 -4.48 21.27 17.66
N ARG A 54 -3.25 21.70 17.90
CA ARG A 54 -2.79 23.05 17.54
C ARG A 54 -2.60 23.09 16.03
N LYS A 55 -3.31 24.00 15.35
CA LYS A 55 -3.03 24.41 13.97
C LYS A 55 -1.63 25.03 13.95
N VAL A 56 -0.62 24.26 13.55
CA VAL A 56 0.65 24.87 13.16
C VAL A 56 0.39 25.51 11.81
N VAL A 57 0.38 26.84 11.79
CA VAL A 57 0.35 27.61 10.56
C VAL A 57 1.74 27.48 9.97
N TYR A 58 1.87 26.74 8.86
CA TYR A 58 3.06 26.86 8.02
C TYR A 58 2.97 28.24 7.38
N GLU A 59 3.57 29.25 8.03
CA GLU A 59 3.42 30.67 7.70
C GLU A 59 3.75 31.00 6.23
N ASN A 60 4.44 30.09 5.52
CA ASN A 60 4.83 30.25 4.13
C ASN A 60 4.33 29.14 3.18
N TYR A 61 3.50 28.18 3.63
CA TYR A 61 3.07 27.07 2.76
C TYR A 61 1.55 27.01 2.59
N VAL A 62 1.11 27.20 1.34
CA VAL A 62 -0.28 27.02 0.93
C VAL A 62 -0.45 25.55 0.54
N TRP A 63 -0.99 24.75 1.45
CA TRP A 63 -1.43 23.39 1.13
C TRP A 63 -2.43 23.46 -0.03
N PRO A 64 -2.24 22.72 -1.14
CA PRO A 64 -3.22 22.67 -2.23
C PRO A 64 -4.59 22.24 -1.64
N ASP A 65 -5.72 22.78 -2.15
CA ASP A 65 -7.03 22.74 -1.46
C ASP A 65 -7.28 21.33 -0.87
N ARG A 66 -7.59 21.26 0.44
CA ARG A 66 -7.82 19.99 1.15
C ARG A 66 -8.91 19.14 0.49
N ARG A 67 -9.86 19.79 -0.18
CA ARG A 67 -10.93 19.12 -0.94
C ARG A 67 -10.43 18.45 -2.22
N GLU A 68 -9.26 18.86 -2.70
CA GLU A 68 -8.61 18.33 -3.89
C GLU A 68 -7.58 17.24 -3.56
N ASN A 69 -7.27 17.00 -2.26
CA ASN A 69 -6.19 16.11 -1.78
C ASN A 69 -6.64 15.25 -0.59
N SER A 70 -7.78 14.58 -0.72
CA SER A 70 -8.44 13.87 0.39
C SER A 70 -7.59 12.72 0.94
N HIS A 71 -6.85 11.98 0.11
CA HIS A 71 -6.00 10.87 0.54
C HIS A 71 -4.74 11.34 1.28
N CYS A 72 -4.33 12.60 1.11
CA CYS A 72 -3.22 13.19 1.84
C CYS A 72 -3.64 13.81 3.18
N GLU A 73 -4.94 13.90 3.50
CA GLU A 73 -5.45 14.60 4.69
C GLU A 73 -4.82 14.11 6.01
N GLN A 74 -4.53 12.81 6.10
CA GLN A 74 -3.91 12.20 7.28
C GLN A 74 -2.57 12.84 7.65
N ILE A 75 -1.83 13.40 6.70
CA ILE A 75 -0.53 14.06 6.94
C ILE A 75 -0.67 15.26 7.88
N LEU A 76 -1.80 15.97 7.81
CA LEU A 76 -2.08 17.15 8.61
C LEU A 76 -2.27 16.82 10.09
N HIS A 77 -2.55 15.55 10.41
CA HIS A 77 -2.68 15.07 11.78
C HIS A 77 -1.35 14.71 12.43
N TYR A 78 -0.28 14.55 11.65
CA TYR A 78 1.03 14.12 12.16
C TYR A 78 1.99 15.24 12.52
N HIS A 79 1.57 16.51 12.37
CA HIS A 79 2.40 17.69 12.61
C HIS A 79 3.72 17.72 11.79
N ASP A 80 3.81 16.93 10.72
CA ASP A 80 5.00 16.81 9.86
C ASP A 80 4.57 16.52 8.39
N PRO A 81 4.06 17.53 7.67
CA PRO A 81 3.70 17.39 6.27
C PRO A 81 4.95 17.38 5.41
N VAL A 82 5.28 16.21 4.89
CA VAL A 82 6.29 16.02 3.85
C VAL A 82 5.66 16.17 2.48
N ILE A 83 6.27 17.03 1.67
CA ILE A 83 6.01 17.18 0.25
C ILE A 83 7.25 16.69 -0.47
N GLU A 84 7.06 15.78 -1.41
CA GLU A 84 8.14 15.19 -2.21
C GLU A 84 8.19 15.92 -3.57
N ASP A 85 8.37 17.25 -3.54
CA ASP A 85 8.38 18.10 -4.75
C ASP A 85 9.70 18.05 -5.51
N ASP A 86 10.82 17.97 -4.79
CA ASP A 86 12.16 17.85 -5.37
C ASP A 86 12.57 16.39 -5.64
N VAL A 87 11.74 15.41 -5.27
CA VAL A 87 12.06 13.99 -5.45
C VAL A 87 11.52 13.48 -6.78
N VAL A 88 12.46 13.04 -7.63
CA VAL A 88 12.13 12.34 -8.87
C VAL A 88 11.44 11.03 -8.52
N PHE A 89 10.15 10.93 -8.84
CA PHE A 89 9.41 9.70 -8.62
C PHE A 89 9.81 8.63 -9.63
N ASP A 90 10.63 7.68 -9.18
CA ASP A 90 11.18 6.61 -9.99
C ASP A 90 10.89 5.21 -9.40
N ARG A 91 11.49 4.18 -10.01
CA ARG A 91 11.37 2.78 -9.59
C ARG A 91 11.78 2.55 -8.13
N THR A 92 12.74 3.30 -7.59
CA THR A 92 13.26 3.07 -6.25
C THR A 92 12.22 3.39 -5.17
N LEU A 93 11.32 4.34 -5.43
CA LEU A 93 10.19 4.65 -4.56
C LEU A 93 9.08 3.61 -4.60
N ARG A 94 9.05 2.75 -5.63
CA ARG A 94 8.12 1.61 -5.73
C ARG A 94 8.60 0.40 -4.95
N ILE A 95 9.86 0.37 -4.53
CA ILE A 95 10.51 -0.80 -3.91
C ILE A 95 10.82 -0.51 -2.44
N LEU A 96 10.40 -1.40 -1.55
CA LEU A 96 10.75 -1.34 -0.16
C LEU A 96 12.24 -1.67 0.02
N GLN A 97 13.03 -0.64 0.29
CA GLN A 97 14.47 -0.76 0.51
C GLN A 97 14.77 -1.36 1.89
N ASP A 98 15.89 -2.08 2.02
CA ASP A 98 16.33 -2.67 3.31
C ASP A 98 16.55 -1.60 4.40
N ASN A 99 16.94 -0.39 3.99
CA ASN A 99 17.13 0.77 4.86
C ASN A 99 15.89 1.67 4.98
N ALA A 100 14.72 1.25 4.47
CA ALA A 100 13.50 2.04 4.55
C ALA A 100 13.16 2.40 6.02
N PRO A 101 12.61 3.61 6.27
CA PRO A 101 12.26 4.04 7.62
C PRO A 101 11.27 3.09 8.29
N ARG A 102 11.28 3.10 9.63
CA ARG A 102 10.55 2.15 10.46
C ARG A 102 9.82 2.88 11.57
N GLU A 103 8.61 2.43 11.89
CA GLU A 103 7.86 2.90 13.05
C GLU A 103 7.28 1.67 13.75
N PRO A 104 7.48 1.51 15.07
CA PRO A 104 6.93 0.38 15.81
C PRO A 104 5.43 0.23 15.59
N TYR A 105 5.01 -0.96 15.19
CA TYR A 105 3.60 -1.22 14.92
C TYR A 105 2.71 -0.94 16.14
N ARG A 106 1.57 -0.30 15.87
CA ARG A 106 0.45 -0.17 16.81
C ARG A 106 -0.88 -0.31 16.09
N ARG A 107 -1.92 -0.73 16.83
CA ARG A 107 -3.28 -0.79 16.29
C ARG A 107 -3.85 0.63 16.11
N ARG A 108 -4.26 0.97 14.89
CA ARG A 108 -4.76 2.30 14.50
C ARG A 108 -6.29 2.40 14.51
N ARG A 109 -6.99 1.95 15.57
CA ARG A 109 -8.48 1.88 15.56
C ARG A 109 -9.12 3.27 15.45
N ASP A 110 -8.60 4.23 16.19
CA ASP A 110 -9.19 5.57 16.35
C ASP A 110 -8.43 6.65 15.56
N GLU A 111 -7.61 6.25 14.59
CA GLU A 111 -6.88 7.16 13.71
C GLU A 111 -7.60 7.32 12.36
N LEU A 112 -7.57 8.54 11.83
CA LEU A 112 -7.95 8.84 10.45
C LEU A 112 -7.11 7.98 9.49
N LYS A 113 -7.77 7.42 8.48
CA LYS A 113 -7.16 6.67 7.38
C LYS A 113 -7.70 7.26 6.09
N SER A 114 -6.96 8.20 5.52
CA SER A 114 -7.39 8.98 4.37
C SER A 114 -7.31 8.20 3.05
N VAL A 115 -6.36 7.26 2.93
CA VAL A 115 -6.20 6.45 1.71
C VAL A 115 -7.35 5.46 1.51
N ILE A 116 -7.66 5.16 0.25
CA ILE A 116 -8.70 4.21 -0.13
C ILE A 116 -8.13 2.81 -0.42
N HIS A 117 -9.01 1.82 -0.32
CA HIS A 117 -8.72 0.46 -0.77
C HIS A 117 -9.55 0.14 -2.01
N TRP A 118 -8.89 -0.21 -3.12
CA TRP A 118 -9.57 -0.68 -4.31
C TRP A 118 -8.98 -2.01 -4.78
N GLY A 119 -9.55 -3.12 -4.30
CA GLY A 119 -8.99 -4.46 -4.49
C GLY A 119 -8.65 -4.85 -5.94
N GLN A 120 -9.57 -4.63 -6.88
CA GLN A 120 -9.32 -4.94 -8.29
C GLN A 120 -8.27 -4.01 -8.93
N ARG A 121 -8.27 -2.72 -8.57
CA ARG A 121 -7.28 -1.76 -9.06
C ARG A 121 -5.88 -2.09 -8.55
N LYS A 122 -5.77 -2.46 -7.27
CA LYS A 122 -4.54 -2.92 -6.63
C LYS A 122 -3.90 -4.08 -7.39
N LEU A 123 -4.70 -5.10 -7.72
CA LEU A 123 -4.22 -6.27 -8.48
C LEU A 123 -3.75 -5.85 -9.87
N LEU A 124 -4.62 -5.17 -10.62
CA LEU A 124 -4.34 -4.75 -12.00
C LEU A 124 -3.09 -3.86 -12.09
N MET A 125 -2.88 -2.92 -11.16
CA MET A 125 -1.69 -2.07 -11.15
C MET A 125 -0.40 -2.88 -10.97
N SER A 126 -0.39 -3.83 -10.02
CA SER A 126 0.80 -4.68 -9.82
C SER A 126 1.09 -5.58 -11.03
N GLU A 127 0.05 -6.06 -11.70
CA GLU A 127 0.18 -6.91 -12.89
C GLU A 127 0.66 -6.11 -14.11
N ILE A 128 0.13 -4.91 -14.33
CA ILE A 128 0.62 -4.00 -15.37
C ILE A 128 2.07 -3.64 -15.11
N GLU A 129 2.44 -3.29 -13.87
CA GLU A 129 3.82 -2.98 -13.49
C GLU A 129 4.76 -4.16 -13.80
N PHE A 130 4.41 -5.36 -13.34
CA PHE A 130 5.19 -6.57 -13.56
C PHE A 130 5.31 -6.95 -15.04
N LEU A 131 4.20 -6.99 -15.78
CA LEU A 131 4.19 -7.41 -17.19
C LEU A 131 4.79 -6.33 -18.10
N THR A 132 4.68 -5.05 -17.74
CA THR A 132 5.40 -3.98 -18.43
C THR A 132 6.89 -4.14 -18.23
N GLU A 133 7.38 -4.51 -17.06
CA GLU A 133 8.81 -4.61 -16.83
C GLU A 133 9.41 -5.89 -17.45
N PHE A 134 8.75 -7.03 -17.22
CA PHE A 134 9.31 -8.36 -17.48
C PHE A 134 8.60 -9.14 -18.60
N GLY A 135 7.49 -8.62 -19.13
CA GLY A 135 6.79 -9.20 -20.27
C GLY A 135 7.64 -9.24 -21.53
N PHE A 136 7.59 -10.36 -22.25
CA PHE A 136 8.26 -10.50 -23.55
C PHE A 136 7.37 -11.30 -24.52
N PRO A 137 7.47 -11.07 -25.84
CA PRO A 137 6.62 -11.74 -26.81
C PRO A 137 6.72 -13.26 -26.73
N GLY A 138 5.56 -13.93 -26.73
CA GLY A 138 5.46 -15.38 -26.62
C GLY A 138 5.64 -15.95 -25.21
N ALA A 139 5.76 -15.12 -24.17
CA ALA A 139 5.80 -15.61 -22.80
C ALA A 139 4.44 -16.19 -22.39
N THR A 140 4.49 -17.26 -21.57
CA THR A 140 3.30 -17.82 -20.93
C THR A 140 3.19 -17.30 -19.50
N VAL A 141 2.15 -16.52 -19.22
CA VAL A 141 1.80 -16.07 -17.88
C VAL A 141 1.02 -17.17 -17.18
N VAL A 142 1.65 -17.87 -16.24
CA VAL A 142 0.96 -18.83 -15.37
C VAL A 142 0.51 -18.08 -14.12
N TYR A 143 -0.80 -17.98 -13.90
CA TYR A 143 -1.39 -17.23 -12.80
C TYR A 143 -2.13 -18.18 -11.85
N ALA A 144 -1.55 -18.45 -10.68
CA ALA A 144 -2.17 -19.21 -9.61
C ALA A 144 -2.95 -18.30 -8.63
N GLY A 145 -4.19 -18.65 -8.31
CA GLY A 145 -5.06 -17.79 -7.50
C GLY A 145 -5.71 -16.67 -8.34
N ALA A 146 -6.10 -16.99 -9.58
CA ALA A 146 -6.52 -15.99 -10.57
C ALA A 146 -8.02 -15.65 -10.55
N ALA A 147 -8.86 -16.41 -9.84
CA ALA A 147 -10.29 -16.15 -9.82
C ALA A 147 -10.64 -14.99 -8.85
N PRO A 148 -11.76 -14.28 -9.08
CA PRO A 148 -12.70 -14.43 -10.21
C PRO A 148 -12.17 -13.85 -11.54
N GLY A 149 -11.04 -13.13 -11.53
CA GLY A 149 -10.40 -12.62 -12.74
C GLY A 149 -11.16 -11.50 -13.46
N ASN A 150 -11.85 -10.61 -12.73
CA ASN A 150 -12.72 -9.59 -13.34
C ASN A 150 -12.01 -8.67 -14.34
N HIS A 151 -10.73 -8.38 -14.11
CA HIS A 151 -9.92 -7.51 -14.97
C HIS A 151 -9.04 -8.29 -15.96
N THR A 152 -9.03 -9.63 -15.91
CA THR A 152 -7.99 -10.42 -16.59
C THR A 152 -8.18 -10.47 -18.10
N ASN A 153 -9.43 -10.44 -18.61
CA ASN A 153 -9.66 -10.25 -20.05
C ASN A 153 -9.04 -8.94 -20.55
N PHE A 154 -9.26 -7.84 -19.82
CA PHE A 154 -8.67 -6.54 -20.16
C PHE A 154 -7.14 -6.53 -20.04
N LEU A 155 -6.58 -7.17 -19.01
CA LEU A 155 -5.14 -7.34 -18.89
C LEU A 155 -4.57 -8.09 -20.11
N SER A 156 -5.22 -9.15 -20.57
CA SER A 156 -4.79 -9.87 -21.77
C SER A 156 -4.86 -9.03 -23.04
N GLU A 157 -5.82 -8.09 -23.15
CA GLU A 157 -5.89 -7.14 -24.25
C GLU A 157 -4.76 -6.10 -24.21
N MET A 158 -4.32 -5.69 -23.02
CA MET A 158 -3.17 -4.78 -22.85
C MET A 158 -1.84 -5.42 -23.27
N PHE A 159 -1.75 -6.75 -23.19
CA PHE A 159 -0.53 -7.50 -23.48
C PHE A 159 -0.80 -8.62 -24.51
N PRO A 160 -1.09 -8.27 -25.78
CA PRO A 160 -1.57 -9.23 -26.80
C PRO A 160 -0.54 -10.29 -27.21
N ASP A 161 0.74 -10.03 -26.94
CA ASP A 161 1.84 -10.97 -27.23
C ASP A 161 2.04 -12.03 -26.14
N LEU A 162 1.28 -11.98 -25.05
CA LEU A 162 1.35 -12.93 -23.94
C LEU A 162 0.23 -13.97 -24.03
N PHE A 163 0.49 -15.16 -23.50
CA PHE A 163 -0.52 -16.20 -23.32
C PHE A 163 -0.77 -16.44 -21.84
N PHE A 164 -2.02 -16.37 -21.39
CA PHE A 164 -2.41 -16.49 -19.99
C PHE A 164 -2.97 -17.88 -19.68
N VAL A 165 -2.44 -18.50 -18.63
CA VAL A 165 -2.97 -19.72 -18.02
C VAL A 165 -3.44 -19.37 -16.62
N LEU A 166 -4.74 -19.23 -16.46
CA LEU A 166 -5.38 -18.82 -15.21
C LEU A 166 -5.84 -20.05 -14.45
N VAL A 167 -5.43 -20.17 -13.18
CA VAL A 167 -5.71 -21.35 -12.37
C VAL A 167 -6.27 -20.94 -11.01
N ASP A 168 -7.46 -21.45 -10.69
CA ASP A 168 -8.10 -21.26 -9.40
C ASP A 168 -9.27 -22.25 -9.23
N PRO A 169 -9.50 -22.82 -8.03
CA PRO A 169 -10.67 -23.65 -7.77
C PRO A 169 -11.99 -22.85 -7.74
N SER A 170 -11.94 -21.54 -7.53
CA SER A 170 -13.12 -20.68 -7.44
C SER A 170 -13.69 -20.35 -8.82
N PRO A 171 -14.99 -20.05 -8.94
CA PRO A 171 -15.60 -19.69 -10.21
C PRO A 171 -14.97 -18.45 -10.87
N PHE A 172 -14.72 -18.55 -12.18
CA PHE A 172 -14.20 -17.44 -12.98
C PHE A 172 -15.33 -16.59 -13.59
N VAL A 173 -15.13 -15.27 -13.56
CA VAL A 173 -15.86 -14.30 -14.38
C VAL A 173 -15.10 -14.06 -15.70
N CYS A 174 -13.77 -14.18 -15.67
CA CYS A 174 -12.93 -14.14 -16.86
C CYS A 174 -13.40 -15.18 -17.89
N ARG A 175 -13.38 -14.81 -19.17
CA ARG A 175 -13.73 -15.69 -20.29
C ARG A 175 -12.49 -16.20 -20.99
N PRO A 176 -12.46 -17.46 -21.45
CA PRO A 176 -11.36 -17.96 -22.26
C PRO A 176 -11.34 -17.24 -23.62
N THR A 177 -10.14 -17.10 -24.18
CA THR A 177 -9.88 -16.53 -25.52
C THR A 177 -8.77 -17.36 -26.18
N ASP A 178 -8.36 -16.99 -27.40
CA ASP A 178 -7.15 -17.55 -28.02
C ASP A 178 -5.87 -17.24 -27.22
N LYS A 179 -5.92 -16.24 -26.33
CA LYS A 179 -4.83 -15.82 -25.43
C LYS A 179 -5.02 -16.22 -23.97
N ILE A 180 -6.17 -16.80 -23.60
CA ILE A 180 -6.50 -17.13 -22.21
C ILE A 180 -7.01 -18.56 -22.12
N LYS A 181 -6.25 -19.41 -21.41
CA LYS A 181 -6.67 -20.72 -20.92
C LYS A 181 -7.09 -20.61 -19.46
N ILE A 182 -8.25 -21.17 -19.12
CA ILE A 182 -8.75 -21.25 -17.75
C ILE A 182 -8.70 -22.70 -17.28
N ILE A 183 -8.16 -22.91 -16.08
CA ILE A 183 -8.15 -24.19 -15.36
C ILE A 183 -8.87 -23.94 -14.04
N ASN A 184 -10.13 -24.37 -13.95
CA ASN A 184 -10.91 -24.21 -12.74
C ASN A 184 -10.66 -25.35 -11.75
N ASP A 185 -9.45 -25.35 -11.19
CA ASP A 185 -8.98 -26.34 -10.21
C ASP A 185 -7.87 -25.71 -9.34
N TYR A 186 -7.43 -26.43 -8.31
CA TYR A 186 -6.26 -26.06 -7.53
C TYR A 186 -5.00 -26.03 -8.40
N PHE A 187 -4.12 -25.07 -8.14
CA PHE A 187 -2.77 -25.08 -8.69
C PHE A 187 -1.94 -26.11 -7.93
N THR A 188 -1.40 -27.11 -8.62
CA THR A 188 -0.66 -28.23 -8.02
C THR A 188 0.78 -28.28 -8.49
N ASP A 189 1.61 -29.03 -7.76
CA ASP A 189 3.00 -29.28 -8.14
C ASP A 189 3.15 -29.94 -9.51
N ASP A 190 2.21 -30.81 -9.88
CA ASP A 190 2.25 -31.47 -11.19
C ASP A 190 1.89 -30.51 -12.31
N LEU A 191 0.93 -29.61 -12.08
CA LEU A 191 0.64 -28.52 -13.01
C LEU A 191 1.81 -27.55 -13.13
N ALA A 192 2.47 -27.22 -12.02
CA ALA A 192 3.69 -26.40 -12.01
C ALA A 192 4.80 -27.04 -12.87
N LYS A 193 5.01 -28.36 -12.73
CA LYS A 193 5.99 -29.10 -13.56
C LYS A 193 5.59 -29.13 -15.04
N GLU A 194 4.30 -29.22 -15.36
CA GLU A 194 3.82 -29.23 -16.74
C GLU A 194 4.22 -27.96 -17.51
N TYR A 195 4.26 -26.81 -16.83
CA TYR A 195 4.67 -25.53 -17.45
C TYR A 195 6.17 -25.23 -17.35
N SER A 196 6.95 -26.10 -16.69
CA SER A 196 8.39 -25.92 -16.57
C SER A 196 9.06 -25.85 -17.94
N GLY A 197 9.93 -24.84 -18.14
CA GLY A 197 10.65 -24.63 -19.40
C GLY A 197 9.83 -23.98 -20.53
N LYS A 198 8.56 -23.63 -20.33
CA LYS A 198 7.68 -23.02 -21.36
C LYS A 198 7.74 -21.47 -21.38
N ASN A 199 8.92 -20.88 -21.20
CA ASN A 199 9.10 -19.41 -21.16
C ASN A 199 8.10 -18.71 -20.21
N VAL A 200 8.04 -19.19 -18.97
CA VAL A 200 7.00 -18.78 -18.01
C VAL A 200 7.33 -17.46 -17.34
N LEU A 201 6.32 -16.60 -17.21
CA LEU A 201 6.21 -15.57 -16.20
C LEU A 201 5.19 -16.06 -15.17
N PHE A 202 5.57 -16.13 -13.90
CA PHE A 202 4.69 -16.69 -12.86
C PHE A 202 4.07 -15.59 -12.02
N ILE A 203 2.75 -15.61 -11.87
CA ILE A 203 2.03 -14.73 -10.96
C ILE A 203 1.29 -15.59 -9.94
N SER A 204 1.35 -15.22 -8.67
CA SER A 204 0.56 -15.88 -7.64
C SER A 204 -0.11 -14.89 -6.70
N ASP A 205 -1.42 -15.02 -6.52
CA ASP A 205 -2.21 -14.33 -5.47
C ASP A 205 -3.03 -15.34 -4.64
N ILE A 206 -2.50 -16.55 -4.43
CA ILE A 206 -3.19 -17.57 -3.63
C ILE A 206 -3.47 -17.11 -2.19
N ARG A 207 -4.58 -17.60 -1.65
CA ARG A 207 -5.03 -17.34 -0.27
C ARG A 207 -5.73 -18.58 0.26
N THR A 208 -5.16 -19.21 1.28
CA THR A 208 -5.83 -20.35 1.96
C THR A 208 -6.56 -19.93 3.23
N ALA A 209 -6.27 -18.73 3.77
CA ALA A 209 -6.90 -18.23 4.98
C ALA A 209 -8.35 -17.77 4.76
N GLU A 210 -9.23 -18.09 5.70
CA GLU A 210 -10.59 -17.53 5.84
C GLU A 210 -10.69 -16.74 7.17
N PRO A 211 -10.28 -15.46 7.20
CA PRO A 211 -10.16 -14.69 8.46
C PRO A 211 -11.46 -14.53 9.25
N GLN A 212 -12.62 -14.71 8.61
CA GLN A 212 -13.93 -14.65 9.28
C GLN A 212 -14.25 -15.92 10.06
N ARG A 213 -13.53 -17.02 9.81
CA ARG A 213 -13.78 -18.36 10.39
C ARG A 213 -12.59 -18.92 11.15
N MET A 214 -11.44 -18.28 11.05
CA MET A 214 -10.17 -18.71 11.64
C MET A 214 -9.73 -17.74 12.74
N SER A 215 -9.03 -18.26 13.74
CA SER A 215 -8.29 -17.45 14.71
C SER A 215 -7.13 -16.70 14.05
N GLU A 216 -6.59 -15.68 14.72
CA GLU A 216 -5.43 -14.93 14.23
C GLU A 216 -4.24 -15.89 13.96
N ASP A 217 -3.96 -16.84 14.86
CA ASP A 217 -2.83 -17.77 14.71
C ASP A 217 -3.01 -18.77 13.54
N GLU A 218 -4.24 -19.19 13.26
CA GLU A 218 -4.54 -20.03 12.09
C GLU A 218 -4.34 -19.26 10.78
N VAL A 219 -4.74 -17.99 10.74
CA VAL A 219 -4.49 -17.11 9.59
C VAL A 219 -2.98 -16.98 9.35
N GLU A 220 -2.18 -16.78 10.40
CA GLU A 220 -0.72 -16.68 10.25
C GLU A 220 -0.07 -17.99 9.75
N LYS A 221 -0.58 -19.15 10.17
CA LYS A 221 -0.14 -20.46 9.63
C LYS A 221 -0.48 -20.60 8.14
N CYS A 222 -1.68 -20.20 7.73
CA CYS A 222 -2.06 -20.19 6.31
C CYS A 222 -1.15 -19.27 5.49
N VAL A 223 -0.78 -18.08 6.00
CA VAL A 223 0.17 -17.19 5.32
C VAL A 223 1.53 -17.86 5.13
N ALA A 224 2.05 -18.55 6.15
CA ALA A 224 3.31 -19.28 6.03
C ALA A 224 3.23 -20.43 5.00
N TRP A 225 2.11 -21.15 4.96
CA TRP A 225 1.86 -22.19 3.95
C TRP A 225 1.73 -21.64 2.54
N ASP A 226 1.00 -20.54 2.36
CA ASP A 226 0.84 -19.86 1.07
C ASP A 226 2.21 -19.39 0.55
N ASN A 227 3.05 -18.81 1.41
CA ASN A 227 4.42 -18.46 1.04
C ASN A 227 5.18 -19.73 0.59
N GLN A 228 5.19 -20.80 1.40
CA GLN A 228 5.92 -22.04 1.08
C GLN A 228 5.47 -22.68 -0.24
N ALA A 229 4.16 -22.69 -0.52
CA ALA A 229 3.61 -23.20 -1.78
C ALA A 229 4.10 -22.37 -2.97
N GLN A 230 4.02 -21.04 -2.88
CA GLN A 230 4.53 -20.13 -3.90
C GLN A 230 6.03 -20.34 -4.18
N MET A 231 6.84 -20.56 -3.14
CA MET A 231 8.28 -20.84 -3.28
C MET A 231 8.53 -22.19 -3.96
N ASN A 232 7.82 -23.24 -3.54
CA ASN A 232 7.91 -24.55 -4.19
C ASN A 232 7.55 -24.46 -5.68
N TRP A 233 6.46 -23.78 -6.02
CA TRP A 233 6.05 -23.60 -7.41
C TRP A 233 7.01 -22.76 -8.22
N HIS A 234 7.64 -21.73 -7.65
CA HIS A 234 8.73 -21.01 -8.31
C HIS A 234 9.87 -21.96 -8.71
N HIS A 235 10.28 -22.85 -7.81
CA HIS A 235 11.33 -23.83 -8.10
C HIS A 235 10.93 -24.88 -9.15
N LEU A 236 9.67 -25.33 -9.14
CA LEU A 236 9.16 -26.31 -10.10
C LEU A 236 8.95 -25.70 -11.50
N LEU A 237 8.32 -24.52 -11.57
CA LEU A 237 8.06 -23.80 -12.82
C LEU A 237 9.35 -23.34 -13.51
N LYS A 238 10.40 -23.03 -12.73
CA LYS A 238 11.63 -22.39 -13.21
C LYS A 238 11.32 -21.18 -14.13
N PRO A 239 10.47 -20.23 -13.66
CA PRO A 239 10.02 -19.13 -14.49
C PRO A 239 11.18 -18.17 -14.79
N LYS A 240 11.02 -17.30 -15.79
CA LYS A 240 11.98 -16.22 -16.03
C LYS A 240 11.93 -15.18 -14.91
N MET A 241 10.72 -14.82 -14.51
CA MET A 241 10.41 -13.93 -13.39
C MET A 241 9.14 -14.40 -12.69
N SER A 242 9.02 -14.08 -11.41
CA SER A 242 7.79 -14.29 -10.63
C SER A 242 7.35 -13.01 -9.94
N MET A 243 6.04 -12.80 -9.90
CA MET A 243 5.39 -11.87 -8.98
C MET A 243 4.55 -12.66 -7.98
N LEU A 244 4.97 -12.63 -6.72
CA LEU A 244 4.36 -13.41 -5.65
C LEU A 244 3.65 -12.47 -4.67
N LYS A 245 2.44 -12.82 -4.27
CA LYS A 245 1.76 -12.16 -3.16
C LYS A 245 2.59 -12.40 -1.91
N PHE A 246 3.15 -11.32 -1.37
CA PHE A 246 4.09 -11.40 -0.28
C PHE A 246 3.52 -10.74 0.97
N ARG A 247 3.48 -11.50 2.06
CA ARG A 247 3.19 -11.01 3.40
C ARG A 247 3.92 -11.93 4.37
N LEU A 248 4.65 -11.34 5.30
CA LEU A 248 5.21 -12.11 6.41
C LEU A 248 4.16 -12.30 7.51
N PRO A 249 4.16 -13.44 8.22
CA PRO A 249 3.30 -13.64 9.37
C PRO A 249 3.52 -12.55 10.44
N TYR A 250 2.44 -12.13 11.11
CA TYR A 250 2.51 -11.28 12.29
C TYR A 250 2.85 -12.13 13.53
N LYS A 251 3.48 -11.50 14.53
CA LYS A 251 4.02 -12.09 15.78
C LYS A 251 5.43 -12.66 15.63
N SER A 252 6.40 -11.75 15.76
CA SER A 252 7.84 -12.03 15.87
C SER A 252 8.19 -13.09 16.92
N ASP A 253 7.37 -13.24 17.96
CA ASP A 253 7.65 -14.17 19.06
C ASP A 253 7.52 -15.65 18.63
N ILE A 254 6.81 -15.91 17.53
CA ILE A 254 6.60 -17.26 16.97
C ILE A 254 7.55 -17.48 15.78
N THR A 255 7.76 -16.47 14.95
CA THR A 255 8.58 -16.58 13.73
C THR A 255 9.28 -15.24 13.46
N PRO A 256 10.36 -14.91 14.21
CA PRO A 256 11.04 -13.61 14.06
C PRO A 256 11.76 -13.50 12.71
N PHE A 257 12.10 -14.66 12.13
CA PHE A 257 12.78 -14.76 10.86
C PHE A 257 12.07 -15.79 9.97
N MET A 258 11.94 -15.48 8.68
CA MET A 258 11.43 -16.40 7.66
C MET A 258 12.44 -16.49 6.53
N GLU A 259 12.95 -17.69 6.24
CA GLU A 259 13.68 -17.94 5.01
C GLU A 259 12.69 -18.02 3.85
N TYR A 260 12.92 -17.22 2.81
CA TYR A 260 12.08 -17.19 1.63
C TYR A 260 12.88 -16.80 0.39
N LEU A 261 12.26 -16.75 -0.80
CA LEU A 261 12.93 -16.34 -2.04
C LEU A 261 13.53 -14.93 -1.93
N ASP A 262 14.71 -14.74 -2.52
CA ASP A 262 15.33 -13.43 -2.67
C ASP A 262 14.74 -12.67 -3.87
N GLY A 263 14.42 -11.40 -3.66
CA GLY A 263 13.72 -10.58 -4.66
C GLY A 263 13.44 -9.17 -4.19
N GLU A 264 12.88 -8.36 -5.09
CA GLU A 264 12.51 -6.99 -4.81
C GLU A 264 11.08 -6.92 -4.28
N ILE A 265 10.88 -6.21 -3.17
CA ILE A 265 9.56 -6.06 -2.54
C ILE A 265 8.91 -4.79 -3.08
N TYR A 266 7.91 -4.93 -3.95
CA TYR A 266 7.14 -3.82 -4.50
C TYR A 266 6.02 -3.39 -3.55
N LEU A 267 5.97 -2.10 -3.27
CA LEU A 267 5.00 -1.45 -2.39
C LEU A 267 3.60 -1.44 -3.04
N PRO A 268 2.53 -1.66 -2.26
CA PRO A 268 1.18 -1.76 -2.80
C PRO A 268 0.69 -0.42 -3.32
N VAL A 269 -0.07 -0.46 -4.42
CA VAL A 269 -0.87 0.67 -4.93
C VAL A 269 -2.34 0.37 -4.66
N TRP A 270 -3.09 1.32 -4.09
CA TRP A 270 -4.52 1.17 -3.79
C TRP A 270 -4.84 -0.02 -2.84
N GLY A 271 -3.85 -0.46 -2.07
CA GLY A 271 -3.97 -1.54 -1.08
C GLY A 271 -4.81 -1.15 0.14
N PRO A 272 -5.22 -2.11 1.00
CA PRO A 272 -5.87 -1.78 2.27
C PRO A 272 -5.04 -0.80 3.11
N GLN A 273 -5.69 0.06 3.89
CA GLN A 273 -5.02 1.19 4.56
C GLN A 273 -3.96 0.79 5.60
N THR A 274 -4.02 -0.44 6.10
CA THR A 274 -3.10 -0.99 7.10
C THR A 274 -2.48 -2.30 6.62
N THR A 275 -2.33 -2.46 5.30
CA THR A 275 -1.81 -3.70 4.69
C THR A 275 -0.31 -3.85 4.91
N SER A 276 0.13 -5.05 5.27
CA SER A 276 1.53 -5.47 5.10
C SER A 276 1.71 -6.38 3.89
N GLU A 277 0.66 -6.58 3.07
CA GLU A 277 0.78 -7.28 1.80
C GLU A 277 1.47 -6.39 0.75
N THR A 278 2.49 -6.94 0.13
CA THR A 278 3.28 -6.39 -0.97
C THR A 278 3.31 -7.40 -2.13
N ARG A 279 4.15 -7.14 -3.14
CA ARG A 279 4.47 -8.09 -4.20
C ARG A 279 5.97 -8.33 -4.21
N LEU A 280 6.39 -9.59 -4.07
CA LEU A 280 7.79 -9.97 -4.19
C LEU A 280 8.08 -10.34 -5.64
N ILE A 281 9.00 -9.62 -6.27
CA ILE A 281 9.47 -9.88 -7.63
C ILE A 281 10.77 -10.66 -7.58
N CYS A 282 10.74 -11.91 -8.03
CA CYS A 282 11.87 -12.83 -7.98
C CYS A 282 12.34 -13.19 -9.38
N LYS A 283 13.66 -13.21 -9.59
CA LYS A 283 14.25 -13.77 -10.81
C LYS A 283 14.20 -15.30 -10.77
N GLY A 284 14.04 -15.91 -11.93
CA GLY A 284 14.21 -17.35 -12.09
C GLY A 284 15.55 -17.85 -11.56
N GLY A 285 15.50 -18.84 -10.67
CA GLY A 285 16.70 -19.41 -10.05
C GLY A 285 17.36 -18.51 -9.02
N CYS A 286 16.63 -17.52 -8.48
CA CYS A 286 17.07 -16.78 -7.31
C CYS A 286 17.33 -17.72 -6.12
N GLY A 287 18.20 -17.28 -5.22
CA GLY A 287 18.44 -17.95 -3.94
C GLY A 287 17.36 -17.61 -2.92
N THR A 288 17.66 -17.87 -1.65
CA THR A 288 16.84 -17.49 -0.51
C THR A 288 17.48 -16.36 0.28
N LYS A 289 16.64 -15.60 0.98
CA LYS A 289 16.99 -14.56 1.95
C LYS A 289 16.23 -14.82 3.24
N ILE A 290 16.88 -14.53 4.37
CA ILE A 290 16.22 -14.53 5.68
C ILE A 290 15.59 -13.16 5.88
N TYR A 291 14.28 -13.11 5.99
CA TYR A 291 13.50 -11.90 6.26
C TYR A 291 13.23 -11.76 7.75
N ASP A 292 13.54 -10.59 8.31
CA ASP A 292 13.13 -10.20 9.67
C ASP A 292 11.67 -9.71 9.63
N THR A 293 10.80 -10.44 10.32
CA THR A 293 9.35 -10.19 10.27
C THR A 293 8.95 -8.91 11.01
N GLN A 294 9.66 -8.57 12.09
CA GLN A 294 9.42 -7.33 12.84
C GLN A 294 9.90 -6.11 12.06
N MET A 295 11.08 -6.20 11.44
CA MET A 295 11.61 -5.15 10.58
C MET A 295 10.65 -4.84 9.43
N TYR A 296 10.20 -5.87 8.72
CA TYR A 296 9.25 -5.72 7.62
C TYR A 296 7.92 -5.11 8.09
N GLN A 297 7.42 -5.56 9.24
CA GLN A 297 6.20 -5.04 9.85
C GLN A 297 6.32 -3.53 10.16
N ASP A 298 7.42 -3.11 10.77
CA ASP A 298 7.63 -1.70 11.16
C ASP A 298 7.89 -0.80 9.95
N GLN A 299 8.53 -1.33 8.90
CA GLN A 299 8.69 -0.66 7.61
C GLN A 299 7.35 -0.43 6.91
N MET A 300 6.54 -1.48 6.78
CA MET A 300 5.21 -1.37 6.18
C MET A 300 4.28 -0.50 7.02
N PHE A 301 4.45 -0.50 8.33
CA PHE A 301 3.71 0.38 9.21
C PHE A 301 4.05 1.85 8.94
N PHE A 302 5.35 2.21 8.92
CA PHE A 302 5.82 3.55 8.55
C PHE A 302 5.32 3.96 7.16
N PHE A 303 5.44 3.07 6.16
CA PHE A 303 4.95 3.35 4.82
C PHE A 303 3.46 3.74 4.83
N ASN A 304 2.59 2.95 5.48
CA ASN A 304 1.16 3.23 5.50
C ASN A 304 0.77 4.45 6.35
N THR A 305 1.57 4.83 7.35
CA THR A 305 1.27 5.97 8.24
C THR A 305 1.85 7.27 7.74
N ARG A 306 3.00 7.21 7.05
CA ARG A 306 3.80 8.36 6.63
C ARG A 306 3.92 8.43 5.11
N THR A 307 4.79 7.61 4.51
CA THR A 307 5.19 7.71 3.10
C THR A 307 4.00 7.67 2.14
N ARG A 308 3.01 6.80 2.38
CA ARG A 308 1.85 6.62 1.50
C ARG A 308 0.89 7.83 1.48
N VAL A 309 0.90 8.63 2.55
CA VAL A 309 0.04 9.80 2.72
C VAL A 309 0.77 11.13 2.47
N TYR A 310 2.01 11.07 2.00
CA TYR A 310 2.74 12.26 1.53
C TYR A 310 2.16 12.78 0.22
N TYR A 311 2.48 14.03 -0.08
CA TYR A 311 2.11 14.69 -1.34
C TYR A 311 3.22 14.51 -2.38
N TYR A 312 2.84 13.98 -3.55
CA TYR A 312 3.70 13.65 -4.68
C TYR A 312 3.15 14.34 -5.95
N PRO A 313 3.75 15.47 -6.38
CA PRO A 313 3.24 16.24 -7.51
C PRO A 313 3.20 15.44 -8.83
N HIS A 314 2.19 15.71 -9.65
CA HIS A 314 2.09 15.22 -11.03
C HIS A 314 1.10 16.07 -11.83
N ASP A 315 1.29 16.18 -13.13
CA ASP A 315 0.46 17.03 -14.00
C ASP A 315 -0.71 16.26 -14.67
N VAL A 316 -1.00 15.04 -14.20
CA VAL A 316 -2.12 14.24 -14.69
C VAL A 316 -3.43 14.70 -14.05
N ASP A 317 -4.31 15.26 -14.88
CA ASP A 317 -5.68 15.60 -14.50
C ASP A 317 -6.62 14.43 -14.80
N ALA A 318 -6.90 13.63 -13.77
CA ALA A 318 -7.82 12.51 -13.85
C ALA A 318 -8.70 12.45 -12.59
N VAL A 319 -9.94 12.00 -12.76
CA VAL A 319 -10.94 11.93 -11.68
C VAL A 319 -10.38 11.14 -10.48
N GLY A 320 -10.25 11.81 -9.34
CA GLY A 320 -9.80 11.22 -8.06
C GLY A 320 -8.29 10.95 -7.96
N MET A 321 -7.48 11.52 -8.86
CA MET A 321 -6.05 11.67 -8.61
C MET A 321 -5.81 12.94 -7.82
N ASP A 322 -5.09 12.81 -6.71
CA ASP A 322 -5.05 13.81 -5.65
C ASP A 322 -3.64 13.92 -5.04
N HIS A 323 -2.63 13.62 -5.88
CA HIS A 323 -1.20 13.65 -5.56
C HIS A 323 -0.75 12.78 -4.37
N CYS A 324 -1.54 11.81 -3.91
CA CYS A 324 -1.03 10.80 -2.97
C CYS A 324 -0.04 9.82 -3.62
N TYR A 325 0.61 9.00 -2.78
CA TYR A 325 1.52 7.96 -3.26
C TYR A 325 0.85 6.99 -4.25
N ASP A 326 -0.41 6.63 -4.00
CA ASP A 326 -1.12 5.66 -4.83
C ASP A 326 -1.39 6.20 -6.23
N CYS A 327 -1.85 7.46 -6.35
CA CYS A 327 -2.07 8.06 -7.66
C CYS A 327 -0.75 8.34 -8.39
N ARG A 328 0.28 8.82 -7.69
CA ARG A 328 1.60 9.03 -8.30
C ARG A 328 2.22 7.71 -8.77
N SER A 329 2.07 6.63 -8.00
CA SER A 329 2.50 5.29 -8.39
C SER A 329 1.76 4.80 -9.64
N GLU A 330 0.44 5.00 -9.70
CA GLU A 330 -0.34 4.66 -10.90
C GLU A 330 0.10 5.46 -12.13
N VAL A 331 0.30 6.78 -11.98
CA VAL A 331 0.81 7.63 -13.06
C VAL A 331 2.15 7.09 -13.55
N TYR A 332 3.07 6.77 -12.65
CA TYR A 332 4.36 6.19 -12.99
C TYR A 332 4.24 4.86 -13.75
N ILE A 333 3.42 3.93 -13.25
CA ILE A 333 3.21 2.61 -13.87
C ILE A 333 2.62 2.76 -15.29
N LEU A 334 1.61 3.60 -15.45
CA LEU A 334 0.97 3.83 -16.75
C LEU A 334 1.91 4.56 -17.71
N GLU A 335 2.73 5.51 -17.24
CA GLU A 335 3.77 6.12 -18.07
C GLU A 335 4.74 5.08 -18.62
N LEU A 336 5.21 4.15 -17.78
CA LEU A 336 6.10 3.07 -18.23
C LEU A 336 5.42 2.19 -19.28
N PHE A 337 4.18 1.78 -19.04
CA PHE A 337 3.41 0.95 -19.96
C PHE A 337 3.24 1.62 -21.32
N LEU A 338 2.72 2.86 -21.32
CA LEU A 338 2.44 3.60 -22.55
C LEU A 338 3.70 3.87 -23.36
N LYS A 339 4.82 4.18 -22.69
CA LYS A 339 6.11 4.37 -23.36
C LYS A 339 6.65 3.07 -23.93
N ARG A 340 6.63 1.96 -23.18
CA ARG A 340 7.17 0.67 -23.63
C ARG A 340 6.45 0.14 -24.87
N TYR A 341 5.14 0.29 -24.92
CA TYR A 341 4.31 -0.22 -26.00
C TYR A 341 3.96 0.83 -27.07
N ASN A 342 4.64 1.99 -27.06
CA ASN A 342 4.43 3.09 -28.00
C ASN A 342 2.95 3.47 -28.19
N MET A 343 2.20 3.52 -27.09
CA MET A 343 0.76 3.76 -27.09
C MET A 343 0.39 5.25 -26.98
N VAL A 344 1.37 6.14 -27.18
CA VAL A 344 1.17 7.59 -27.15
C VAL A 344 1.41 8.14 -28.55
N GLU A 345 0.37 8.75 -29.12
CA GLU A 345 0.43 9.36 -30.44
C GLU A 345 0.93 10.81 -30.33
N TYR A 346 2.24 10.99 -30.45
CA TYR A 346 2.85 12.34 -30.45
C TYR A 346 2.67 13.08 -31.79
N GLY A 347 2.28 12.40 -32.87
CA GLY A 347 2.20 12.99 -34.21
C GLY A 347 3.56 13.56 -34.66
N THR A 348 3.58 14.81 -35.12
CA THR A 348 4.79 15.55 -35.50
C THR A 348 5.37 16.39 -34.36
N GLU A 349 4.85 16.25 -33.14
CA GLU A 349 5.26 17.07 -32.00
C GLU A 349 6.69 16.76 -31.54
N THR A 350 7.49 17.81 -31.41
CA THR A 350 8.90 17.74 -31.00
C THR A 350 9.18 18.50 -29.71
N ASP A 351 8.28 19.41 -29.30
CA ASP A 351 8.42 20.14 -28.05
C ASP A 351 8.21 19.20 -26.84
N GLU A 352 9.21 19.13 -25.96
CA GLU A 352 9.19 18.19 -24.83
C GLU A 352 8.06 18.47 -23.84
N LYS A 353 7.74 19.75 -23.60
CA LYS A 353 6.65 20.13 -22.71
C LYS A 353 5.32 19.68 -23.30
N ARG A 354 5.10 19.92 -24.59
CA ARG A 354 3.88 19.49 -25.28
C ARG A 354 3.76 17.97 -25.35
N ARG A 355 4.87 17.25 -25.55
CA ARG A 355 4.90 15.78 -25.47
C ARG A 355 4.53 15.29 -24.06
N ARG A 356 5.01 15.97 -23.02
CA ARG A 356 4.62 15.66 -21.64
C ARG A 356 3.12 15.86 -21.41
N GLU A 357 2.54 16.96 -21.91
CA GLU A 357 1.09 17.19 -21.84
C GLU A 357 0.27 16.09 -22.54
N ILE A 358 0.71 15.65 -23.73
CA ILE A 358 0.08 14.55 -24.46
C ILE A 358 0.14 13.24 -23.66
N LEU A 359 1.32 12.91 -23.11
CA LEU A 359 1.49 11.73 -22.26
C LEU A 359 0.57 11.78 -21.04
N ASN A 360 0.51 12.92 -20.33
CA ASN A 360 -0.34 13.08 -19.15
C ASN A 360 -1.81 12.86 -19.48
N LYS A 361 -2.28 13.38 -20.63
CA LYS A 361 -3.62 13.16 -21.12
C LYS A 361 -3.88 11.67 -21.40
N SER A 362 -2.94 10.97 -22.05
CA SER A 362 -3.06 9.53 -22.28
C SER A 362 -3.10 8.74 -20.96
N VAL A 363 -2.29 9.11 -19.97
CA VAL A 363 -2.33 8.49 -18.63
C VAL A 363 -3.72 8.68 -17.99
N ALA A 364 -4.29 9.88 -18.05
CA ALA A 364 -5.63 10.16 -17.54
C ALA A 364 -6.71 9.30 -18.22
N GLU A 365 -6.69 9.22 -19.55
CA GLU A 365 -7.62 8.40 -20.34
C GLU A 365 -7.53 6.91 -19.97
N TRP A 366 -6.31 6.39 -19.79
CA TRP A 366 -6.10 5.01 -19.36
C TRP A 366 -6.56 4.75 -17.92
N SER A 367 -6.30 5.67 -17.00
CA SER A 367 -6.79 5.59 -15.62
C SER A 367 -8.33 5.56 -15.55
N GLU A 368 -9.00 6.35 -16.39
CA GLU A 368 -10.45 6.35 -16.52
C GLU A 368 -10.95 5.04 -17.12
N LYS A 369 -10.30 4.55 -18.20
CA LYS A 369 -10.62 3.26 -18.83
C LYS A 369 -10.51 2.11 -17.84
N ILE A 370 -9.45 2.07 -17.04
CA ILE A 370 -9.26 1.09 -15.96
C ILE A 370 -10.43 1.16 -14.99
N SER A 371 -10.80 2.36 -14.53
CA SER A 371 -11.92 2.56 -13.61
C SER A 371 -13.22 1.94 -14.15
N LYS A 372 -13.51 2.15 -15.44
CA LYS A 372 -14.69 1.60 -16.13
C LYS A 372 -14.66 0.07 -16.21
N VAL A 373 -13.50 -0.52 -16.48
CA VAL A 373 -13.34 -1.98 -16.61
C VAL A 373 -13.51 -2.68 -15.26
N ILE A 374 -12.88 -2.15 -14.20
CA ILE A 374 -12.80 -2.84 -12.91
C ILE A 374 -14.01 -2.60 -12.01
N SER A 375 -14.92 -1.69 -12.40
CA SER A 375 -16.12 -1.36 -11.63
C SER A 375 -17.38 -1.89 -12.33
N SER A 376 -18.15 -2.70 -11.61
CA SER A 376 -19.49 -3.14 -12.03
C SER A 376 -20.59 -2.06 -11.89
N LYS A 377 -20.30 -0.89 -11.30
CA LYS A 377 -21.29 0.17 -10.97
C LYS A 377 -20.85 1.60 -11.31
N ASN A 378 -20.01 1.81 -12.34
CA ASN A 378 -19.44 3.14 -12.68
C ASN A 378 -18.78 3.89 -11.49
N VAL A 379 -18.19 3.14 -10.56
CA VAL A 379 -17.40 3.70 -9.45
C VAL A 379 -16.08 4.23 -10.01
N THR A 380 -15.88 5.53 -9.90
CA THR A 380 -14.61 6.23 -10.13
C THR A 380 -13.82 6.37 -8.83
N LEU A 381 -12.53 6.74 -8.91
CA LEU A 381 -11.70 7.07 -7.74
C LEU A 381 -12.40 8.11 -6.84
N ALA A 382 -13.04 9.13 -7.42
CA ALA A 382 -13.79 10.15 -6.68
C ALA A 382 -15.09 9.66 -6.04
N THR A 383 -15.73 8.60 -6.56
CA THR A 383 -16.97 8.06 -5.95
C THR A 383 -16.73 6.98 -4.91
N TYR A 384 -15.53 6.38 -4.87
CA TYR A 384 -15.17 5.40 -3.83
C TYR A 384 -15.14 6.03 -2.43
N GLU A 385 -14.96 7.36 -2.35
CA GLU A 385 -15.08 8.17 -1.13
C GLU A 385 -16.46 8.11 -0.45
N LYS A 386 -17.52 7.74 -1.19
CA LYS A 386 -18.92 7.84 -0.70
C LYS A 386 -19.53 6.51 -0.24
N VAL A 387 -18.78 5.40 -0.25
CA VAL A 387 -19.27 4.17 0.40
C VAL A 387 -19.18 4.40 1.91
N PRO A 388 -20.31 4.44 2.65
CA PRO A 388 -20.28 4.70 4.07
C PRO A 388 -19.43 3.61 4.72
N ILE A 389 -18.41 4.03 5.48
CA ILE A 389 -17.81 3.19 6.51
C ILE A 389 -18.95 2.88 7.47
N VAL A 390 -19.59 1.71 7.28
CA VAL A 390 -20.57 1.21 8.24
C VAL A 390 -19.84 1.08 9.56
N SER A 391 -20.27 1.89 10.53
CA SER A 391 -19.82 1.97 11.92
C SER A 391 -18.65 2.91 12.28
N GLN A 392 -18.71 4.17 11.85
CA GLN A 392 -18.34 5.25 12.78
C GLN A 392 -19.47 6.27 12.82
N ARG A 393 -20.21 6.33 13.92
CA ARG A 393 -21.23 7.36 14.14
C ARG A 393 -20.55 8.72 13.90
N PRO A 394 -21.09 9.58 13.02
CA PRO A 394 -20.56 10.92 12.84
C PRO A 394 -20.77 11.68 14.16
N LYS A 395 -19.72 11.82 14.97
CA LYS A 395 -19.73 12.85 16.00
C LYS A 395 -19.56 14.17 15.24
N GLU A 396 -20.61 14.98 15.29
CA GLU A 396 -20.76 16.32 14.72
C GLU A 396 -19.42 17.07 14.47
N LEU A 397 -18.80 16.84 13.31
CA LEU A 397 -17.64 17.61 12.84
C LEU A 397 -18.05 19.03 12.41
N HIS A 398 -19.34 19.27 12.19
CA HIS A 398 -19.89 20.56 11.75
C HIS A 398 -19.83 21.68 12.81
N LYS A 399 -19.49 21.41 14.07
CA LYS A 399 -19.35 22.46 15.10
C LYS A 399 -17.94 23.05 15.20
N ILE A 400 -16.97 22.56 14.43
CA ILE A 400 -15.57 23.04 14.47
C ILE A 400 -15.29 24.12 13.41
N TYR A 401 -16.25 24.41 12.51
CA TYR A 401 -16.05 25.33 11.39
C TYR A 401 -16.95 26.58 11.40
N GLU A 402 -17.42 27.04 12.56
CA GLU A 402 -17.91 28.43 12.65
C GLU A 402 -16.72 29.38 12.79
N THR A 403 -16.32 29.89 11.63
CA THR A 403 -15.30 30.92 11.43
C THR A 403 -15.49 32.13 12.34
N ASP A 404 -14.38 32.61 12.89
CA ASP A 404 -14.25 33.91 13.54
C ASP A 404 -14.96 35.02 12.76
N LYS A 405 -16.12 35.45 13.26
CA LYS A 405 -16.63 36.78 12.94
C LYS A 405 -15.70 37.78 13.60
N ILE A 406 -14.83 38.36 12.77
CA ILE A 406 -14.05 39.56 13.04
C ILE A 406 -14.93 40.56 13.80
N ARG A 407 -14.65 40.74 15.10
CA ARG A 407 -15.23 41.84 15.89
C ARG A 407 -14.50 43.12 15.47
N VAL A 408 -15.09 43.84 14.53
CA VAL A 408 -14.75 45.26 14.33
C VAL A 408 -15.34 46.02 15.52
N SER A 409 -14.48 46.47 16.41
CA SER A 409 -14.83 47.36 17.52
C SER A 409 -15.36 48.68 16.96
N LYS A 410 -16.61 49.02 17.28
CA LYS A 410 -17.06 50.42 17.30
C LYS A 410 -17.42 50.77 18.74
N GLU A 411 -16.58 51.60 19.35
CA GLU A 411 -16.94 52.36 20.55
C GLU A 411 -18.10 53.31 20.23
N THR A 412 -19.11 53.33 21.10
CA THR A 412 -19.44 54.48 21.97
C THR A 412 -20.94 54.55 22.32
N LYS A 413 -21.17 55.05 23.55
CA LYS A 413 -22.35 55.71 24.13
C LYS A 413 -23.39 54.88 24.91
N ASP A 414 -23.18 54.92 26.23
CA ASP A 414 -24.07 55.52 27.22
C ASP A 414 -25.38 54.82 27.67
N ASN A 415 -25.28 54.34 28.91
CA ASN A 415 -26.16 54.63 30.07
C ASN A 415 -27.44 53.79 30.30
N PRO A 416 -28.03 53.80 31.53
CA PRO A 416 -28.13 52.59 32.36
C PRO A 416 -29.57 52.33 32.83
N LYS A 417 -29.83 51.21 33.54
CA LYS A 417 -30.66 51.15 34.78
C LYS A 417 -31.12 49.74 35.18
N LYS A 418 -31.04 49.54 36.51
CA LYS A 418 -31.96 48.77 37.40
C LYS A 418 -31.92 47.23 37.26
N ARG A 419 -32.00 46.42 38.31
CA ARG A 419 -32.16 46.56 39.77
C ARG A 419 -31.94 45.14 40.39
N ARG A 420 -31.37 45.08 41.60
CA ARG A 420 -31.74 44.30 42.82
C ARG A 420 -32.24 42.85 42.67
N ASN A 421 -31.99 41.88 43.56
CA ASN A 421 -31.36 41.76 44.88
C ASN A 421 -31.44 40.26 45.28
N ASP A 422 -30.51 39.81 46.14
CA ASP A 422 -30.66 38.90 47.30
C ASP A 422 -31.30 37.48 47.08
N ASP A 423 -30.89 36.33 47.64
CA ASP A 423 -30.23 35.89 48.89
C ASP A 423 -29.54 34.51 48.60
N VAL A 424 -28.34 34.11 49.07
CA VAL A 424 -27.81 33.72 50.41
C VAL A 424 -28.37 32.39 51.00
N TYR A 425 -27.42 31.57 51.51
CA TYR A 425 -27.46 30.37 52.37
C TYR A 425 -27.50 28.98 51.69
N ASN A 426 -26.72 27.93 52.01
CA ASN A 426 -25.43 27.58 52.67
C ASN A 426 -25.60 26.15 53.26
N SER A 427 -24.50 25.39 53.38
CA SER A 427 -24.28 24.21 54.28
C SER A 427 -25.12 22.93 54.03
N ASP A 428 -24.73 21.69 54.35
CA ASP A 428 -23.48 21.01 54.71
C ASP A 428 -23.80 19.48 54.81
N ILE A 429 -22.81 18.64 54.45
CA ILE A 429 -22.32 17.40 55.12
C ILE A 429 -23.33 16.32 55.63
N ILE A 430 -23.06 15.03 55.29
CA ILE A 430 -22.73 13.88 56.20
C ILE A 430 -23.02 12.50 55.56
N HIS A 431 -22.01 11.64 55.69
CA HIS A 431 -21.87 10.17 55.57
C HIS A 431 -23.08 9.28 55.91
N THR A 432 -23.10 8.05 55.34
CA THR A 432 -22.86 6.78 56.07
C THR A 432 -22.76 5.56 55.14
N GLU A 433 -21.81 4.68 55.46
CA GLU A 433 -21.60 3.31 54.97
C GLU A 433 -22.69 2.33 55.48
N TYR A 434 -22.87 1.18 54.81
CA TYR A 434 -23.14 -0.12 55.44
C TYR A 434 -22.90 -1.30 54.46
N ASP A 435 -21.75 -1.95 54.65
CA ASP A 435 -21.42 -3.37 54.76
C ASP A 435 -22.35 -4.55 54.35
N ILE A 436 -21.66 -5.54 53.71
CA ILE A 436 -21.52 -6.99 54.01
C ILE A 436 -22.59 -8.02 53.54
N ALA A 437 -22.08 -8.92 52.67
CA ALA A 437 -22.18 -10.41 52.56
C ALA A 437 -23.57 -11.08 52.54
N SER A 438 -23.79 -12.30 52.03
CA SER A 438 -22.97 -13.49 51.78
C SER A 438 -23.76 -14.46 50.87
N ASP A 439 -23.06 -15.28 50.08
CA ASP A 439 -23.20 -16.75 49.89
C ASP A 439 -24.59 -17.42 49.73
N ALA A 440 -24.81 -18.56 49.06
CA ALA A 440 -24.12 -19.43 48.11
C ALA A 440 -25.07 -20.65 47.91
N ILE A 441 -25.01 -21.36 46.76
CA ILE A 441 -25.25 -22.82 46.61
C ILE A 441 -26.75 -23.30 46.80
N THR A 442 -27.41 -24.23 46.08
CA THR A 442 -27.12 -25.36 45.18
C THR A 442 -28.37 -25.71 44.34
N GLN A 443 -28.12 -26.35 43.18
CA GLN A 443 -28.87 -27.42 42.48
C GLN A 443 -30.18 -27.99 43.08
N THR A 444 -31.16 -28.34 42.22
CA THR A 444 -31.59 -29.74 41.98
C THR A 444 -32.43 -29.87 40.68
N GLU A 445 -32.17 -30.94 39.93
CA GLU A 445 -32.89 -31.39 38.72
C GLU A 445 -34.32 -31.96 39.00
N LYS A 446 -35.05 -32.15 37.88
CA LYS A 446 -35.90 -33.32 37.49
C LYS A 446 -37.43 -33.14 37.33
N LYS A 447 -37.81 -33.30 36.05
CA LYS A 447 -38.82 -34.22 35.48
C LYS A 447 -40.32 -33.88 35.58
N LYS A 448 -40.93 -33.72 34.39
CA LYS A 448 -42.14 -34.40 33.82
C LYS A 448 -43.08 -33.40 33.11
N LYS A 449 -43.10 -33.38 31.79
CA LYS A 449 -44.01 -34.11 30.91
C LYS A 449 -43.67 -33.81 29.46
#